data_AF-A0A7C7PSU4-F1
#
_entry.id   AF-A0A7C7PSU4-F1
#
_cell.length_a   1.000
_cell.length_b   1.000
_cell.length_c   1.000
_cell.angle_alpha   90.00
_cell.angle_beta   90.00
_cell.angle_gamma   90.00
#
_symmetry.space_group_name_H-M   'P 1'
#
loop_
_entity.id
_entity.type
_entity.pdbx_description
1 polymer ?
#
loop_
_entity_poly.entity_id
_entity_poly.type
_entity_poly.pdbx_seq_one_letter_code
_entity_poly.pdbx_strand_id
1 'polypeptide(L)'
;MVFHEGLLEELISFAPRLAGAVIILVIGWAVGRGLGKGISRVLDKAGVDDALRRTPVGRAIEKAGVSLVHFFDLIVRWFVYLIAILAAVNVLEITVLSNFKNTVVTYLPSFIAGLFILLIGFIVADFVGDAITQVGKEAHIEYHAILSTIVRFTLYFVVLLIGLSTMRIDVTILNI
;
A
#
# COMPACT_ATOMS: atom_id res chain seq x y z
N MET A 1 0.87 -17.02 50.53
CA MET A 1 -0.37 -16.25 50.27
C MET A 1 -0.15 -14.99 49.42
N VAL A 2 1.08 -14.49 49.23
CA VAL A 2 1.35 -13.23 48.49
C VAL A 2 1.17 -13.32 46.96
N PHE A 3 1.16 -14.52 46.36
CA PHE A 3 1.04 -14.69 44.89
C PHE A 3 -0.36 -14.42 44.31
N HIS A 4 -1.44 -14.46 45.11
CA HIS A 4 -2.80 -14.31 44.57
C HIS A 4 -3.26 -12.85 44.50
N GLU A 5 -2.71 -11.96 45.33
CA GLU A 5 -3.12 -10.55 45.38
C GLU A 5 -2.58 -9.75 44.18
N GLY A 6 -1.34 -10.04 43.74
CA GLY A 6 -0.77 -9.39 42.55
C GLY A 6 -1.48 -9.72 41.24
N LEU A 7 -2.03 -10.93 41.11
CA LEU A 7 -2.81 -11.31 39.91
C LEU A 7 -4.17 -10.61 39.87
N LEU A 8 -4.80 -10.36 41.02
CA LEU A 8 -6.06 -9.63 41.09
C LEU A 8 -5.87 -8.15 40.75
N GLU A 9 -4.77 -7.54 41.18
CA GLU A 9 -4.42 -6.16 40.82
C GLU A 9 -4.06 -6.00 39.33
N GLU A 10 -3.35 -6.96 38.73
CA GLU A 10 -3.10 -6.98 37.28
C GLU A 10 -4.40 -7.18 36.48
N LEU A 11 -5.32 -8.03 36.93
CA LEU A 11 -6.61 -8.23 36.26
C LEU A 11 -7.52 -6.99 36.33
N ILE A 12 -7.54 -6.30 37.48
CA ILE A 12 -8.33 -5.07 37.66
C ILE A 12 -7.76 -3.93 36.81
N SER A 13 -6.43 -3.83 36.65
CA SER A 13 -5.79 -2.80 35.81
C SER A 13 -5.81 -3.13 34.31
N PHE A 14 -5.97 -4.40 33.92
CA PHE A 14 -6.12 -4.83 32.53
C PHE A 14 -7.50 -4.52 31.95
N ALA A 15 -8.57 -4.59 32.75
CA ALA A 15 -9.94 -4.39 32.25
C ALA A 15 -10.17 -3.01 31.58
N PRO A 16 -9.74 -1.86 32.15
CA PRO A 16 -9.84 -0.56 31.49
C PRO A 16 -9.03 -0.46 30.19
N ARG A 17 -7.83 -1.07 30.16
CA ARG A 17 -6.96 -1.09 28.97
C ARG A 17 -7.59 -1.91 27.84
N LEU A 18 -8.19 -3.06 28.19
CA LEU A 18 -8.93 -3.88 27.24
C LEU A 18 -10.12 -3.13 26.65
N ALA A 19 -10.89 -2.41 27.48
CA ALA A 19 -11.99 -1.58 27.00
C ALA A 19 -11.50 -0.49 26.03
N GLY A 20 -10.40 0.21 26.35
CA GLY A 20 -9.78 1.20 25.46
C GLY A 20 -9.33 0.60 24.13
N ALA A 21 -8.68 -0.56 24.16
CA ALA A 21 -8.26 -1.29 22.96
C ALA A 21 -9.45 -1.69 22.07
N VAL A 22 -10.53 -2.20 22.66
CA VAL A 22 -11.76 -2.54 21.93
C VAL A 22 -12.38 -1.30 21.28
N ILE A 23 -12.45 -0.17 22.00
CA ILE A 23 -12.95 1.10 21.45
C ILE A 23 -12.12 1.52 20.22
N ILE A 24 -10.79 1.47 20.31
CA ILE A 24 -9.89 1.80 19.19
C ILE A 24 -10.15 0.89 17.99
N LEU A 25 -10.29 -0.42 18.20
CA LEU A 25 -10.56 -1.37 17.12
C LEU A 25 -11.91 -1.09 16.44
N VAL A 26 -12.95 -0.78 17.20
CA VAL A 26 -14.27 -0.43 16.66
C VAL A 26 -14.20 0.86 15.83
N ILE A 27 -13.53 1.89 16.34
CA ILE A 27 -13.30 3.14 15.62
C ILE A 27 -12.52 2.88 14.33
N GLY A 28 -11.40 2.15 14.43
CA GLY A 28 -10.56 1.80 13.28
C GLY A 28 -11.31 1.02 12.21
N TRP A 29 -12.18 0.10 12.61
CA TRP A 29 -13.04 -0.63 11.69
C TRP A 29 -14.03 0.28 10.95
N ALA A 30 -14.67 1.20 11.68
CA ALA A 30 -15.62 2.15 11.10
C ALA A 30 -14.92 3.13 10.15
N VAL A 31 -13.81 3.72 10.59
CA VAL A 31 -12.96 4.64 9.81
C VAL A 31 -12.42 3.94 8.57
N GLY A 32 -11.91 2.70 8.71
CA GLY A 32 -11.37 1.94 7.59
C GLY A 32 -12.40 1.72 6.49
N ARG A 33 -13.63 1.31 6.84
CA ARG A 33 -14.71 1.21 5.85
C ARG A 33 -15.05 2.54 5.19
N GLY A 34 -15.04 3.63 5.96
CA GLY A 34 -15.33 4.97 5.44
C GLY A 34 -14.26 5.44 4.46
N LEU A 35 -12.99 5.37 4.87
CA LEU A 35 -11.84 5.78 4.08
C LEU A 35 -11.63 4.91 2.84
N GLY A 36 -11.79 3.59 2.93
CA GLY A 36 -11.68 2.69 1.77
C GLY A 36 -12.67 3.08 0.68
N LYS A 37 -13.96 3.22 1.04
CA LYS A 37 -15.00 3.69 0.11
C LYS A 37 -14.73 5.10 -0.41
N GLY A 38 -14.22 6.00 0.43
CA GLY A 38 -13.91 7.38 0.06
C GLY A 38 -12.80 7.45 -0.99
N ILE A 39 -11.65 6.85 -0.67
CA ILE A 39 -10.46 6.83 -1.53
C ILE A 39 -10.75 6.10 -2.83
N SER A 40 -11.40 4.93 -2.80
CA SER A 40 -11.77 4.20 -4.02
C SER A 40 -12.64 5.04 -4.96
N ARG A 41 -13.60 5.82 -4.44
CA ARG A 41 -14.42 6.72 -5.27
C ARG A 41 -13.63 7.89 -5.85
N VAL A 42 -12.65 8.41 -5.10
CA VAL A 42 -11.80 9.50 -5.60
C VAL A 42 -10.90 8.98 -6.73
N LEU A 43 -10.32 7.79 -6.56
CA LEU A 43 -9.47 7.15 -7.58
C LEU A 43 -10.24 6.81 -8.86
N ASP A 44 -11.46 6.28 -8.71
CA ASP A 44 -12.40 6.01 -9.81
C ASP A 44 -12.75 7.31 -10.57
N LYS A 45 -13.13 8.38 -9.85
CA LYS A 45 -13.40 9.70 -10.47
C LYS A 45 -12.16 10.33 -11.13
N ALA A 46 -10.97 10.04 -10.63
CA ALA A 46 -9.73 10.53 -11.19
C ALA A 46 -9.26 9.72 -12.42
N GLY A 47 -9.97 8.65 -12.80
CA GLY A 47 -9.60 7.77 -13.92
C GLY A 47 -8.32 6.96 -13.65
N VAL A 48 -7.94 6.82 -12.38
CA VAL A 48 -6.74 6.06 -12.00
C VAL A 48 -6.93 4.58 -12.31
N ASP A 49 -8.14 4.06 -12.12
CA ASP A 49 -8.52 2.70 -12.49
C ASP A 49 -8.31 2.48 -13.99
N ASP A 50 -8.89 3.32 -14.86
CA ASP A 50 -8.76 3.20 -16.31
C ASP A 50 -7.31 3.29 -16.78
N ALA A 51 -6.53 4.21 -16.20
CA ALA A 51 -5.10 4.34 -16.49
C ALA A 51 -4.33 3.08 -16.06
N LEU A 52 -4.61 2.56 -14.87
CA LEU A 52 -3.90 1.42 -14.32
C LEU A 52 -4.26 0.11 -15.03
N ARG A 53 -5.47 -0.05 -15.58
CA ARG A 53 -5.86 -1.23 -16.41
C ARG A 53 -4.96 -1.42 -17.63
N ARG A 54 -4.39 -0.33 -18.15
CA ARG A 54 -3.45 -0.36 -19.28
C ARG A 54 -2.05 -0.80 -18.87
N THR A 55 -1.74 -0.78 -17.58
CA THR A 55 -0.46 -1.20 -17.04
C THR A 55 -0.41 -2.73 -16.82
N PRO A 56 0.80 -3.33 -16.75
CA PRO A 56 0.95 -4.74 -16.39
C PRO A 56 0.33 -5.08 -15.02
N VAL A 57 0.42 -4.15 -14.06
CA VAL A 57 -0.10 -4.34 -12.70
C VAL A 57 -1.63 -4.41 -12.70
N GLY A 58 -2.30 -3.47 -13.37
CA GLY A 58 -3.77 -3.49 -13.43
C GLY A 58 -4.31 -4.74 -14.12
N ARG A 59 -3.69 -5.17 -15.22
CA ARG A 59 -4.03 -6.44 -15.88
C ARG A 59 -3.84 -7.65 -14.96
N ALA A 60 -2.79 -7.66 -14.13
CA ALA A 60 -2.55 -8.75 -13.19
C ALA A 60 -3.62 -8.81 -12.09
N ILE A 61 -4.04 -7.65 -11.56
CA ILE A 61 -5.10 -7.56 -10.55
C ILE A 61 -6.43 -8.03 -11.11
N GLU A 62 -6.79 -7.61 -12.33
CA GLU A 62 -8.04 -8.05 -12.97
C GLU A 62 -8.04 -9.53 -13.31
N LYS A 63 -6.89 -10.08 -13.76
CA LYS A 63 -6.73 -11.52 -13.97
C LYS A 63 -6.91 -12.34 -12.70
N ALA A 64 -6.64 -11.76 -11.53
CA ALA A 64 -6.90 -12.39 -10.23
C ALA A 64 -8.40 -12.36 -9.83
N GLY A 65 -9.29 -11.82 -10.67
CA GLY A 65 -10.73 -11.75 -10.43
C GLY A 65 -11.15 -10.60 -9.51
N VAL A 66 -10.26 -9.62 -9.28
CA VAL A 66 -10.51 -8.47 -8.39
C VAL A 66 -10.56 -7.19 -9.22
N SER A 67 -11.59 -6.36 -9.03
CA SER A 67 -11.63 -5.04 -9.67
C SER A 67 -10.66 -4.07 -9.01
N LEU A 68 -10.09 -3.14 -9.77
CA LEU A 68 -9.15 -2.14 -9.24
C LEU A 68 -9.75 -1.30 -8.12
N VAL A 69 -11.00 -0.87 -8.27
CA VAL A 69 -11.74 -0.12 -7.24
C VAL A 69 -11.84 -0.91 -5.93
N HIS A 70 -12.11 -2.23 -6.02
CA HIS A 70 -12.18 -3.10 -4.85
C HIS A 70 -10.79 -3.39 -4.26
N PHE A 71 -9.77 -3.53 -5.11
CA PHE A 71 -8.39 -3.69 -4.68
C PHE A 71 -7.93 -2.50 -3.83
N PHE A 72 -8.19 -1.26 -4.28
CA PHE A 72 -7.89 -0.06 -3.51
C PHE A 72 -8.69 0.04 -2.21
N ASP A 73 -9.98 -0.34 -2.22
CA ASP A 73 -10.80 -0.36 -1.00
C ASP A 73 -10.19 -1.32 0.03
N LEU A 74 -9.84 -2.53 -0.43
CA LEU A 74 -9.28 -3.58 0.41
C LEU A 74 -7.93 -3.16 1.01
N ILE A 75 -7.05 -2.58 0.18
CA ILE A 75 -5.74 -2.07 0.60
C ILE A 75 -5.92 -1.03 1.70
N VAL A 76 -6.69 0.04 1.43
CA VAL A 76 -6.89 1.13 2.40
C VAL A 76 -7.47 0.61 3.70
N ARG A 77 -8.48 -0.27 3.63
CA ARG A 77 -9.10 -0.88 4.82
C ARG A 77 -8.10 -1.69 5.63
N TRP A 78 -7.31 -2.53 4.96
CA TRP A 78 -6.26 -3.31 5.62
C TRP A 78 -5.24 -2.42 6.33
N PHE A 79 -4.79 -1.33 5.70
CA PHE A 79 -3.89 -0.38 6.32
C PHE A 79 -4.48 0.27 7.57
N VAL A 80 -5.73 0.75 7.48
CA VAL A 80 -6.40 1.38 8.62
C VAL A 80 -6.61 0.39 9.76
N TYR A 81 -6.99 -0.85 9.44
CA TYR A 81 -7.17 -1.90 10.45
C TYR A 81 -5.85 -2.25 11.13
N LEU A 82 -4.77 -2.34 10.37
CA LEU A 82 -3.44 -2.60 10.90
C LEU A 82 -3.00 -1.46 11.85
N ILE A 83 -3.20 -0.19 11.47
CA ILE A 83 -2.93 0.96 12.35
C ILE A 83 -3.77 0.88 13.64
N ALA A 84 -5.06 0.56 13.51
CA ALA A 84 -5.95 0.41 14.66
C ALA A 84 -5.51 -0.72 15.60
N ILE A 85 -5.07 -1.85 15.05
CA ILE A 85 -4.51 -2.97 15.82
C ILE A 85 -3.25 -2.53 16.56
N LEU A 86 -2.33 -1.82 15.91
CA LEU A 86 -1.11 -1.32 16.57
C LEU A 86 -1.44 -0.32 17.69
N ALA A 87 -2.42 0.56 17.47
CA ALA A 87 -2.89 1.49 18.48
C ALA A 87 -3.54 0.76 19.67
N ALA A 88 -4.35 -0.27 19.41
CA ALA A 88 -4.95 -1.11 20.44
C ALA A 88 -3.89 -1.87 21.24
N VAL A 89 -2.90 -2.47 20.57
CA VAL A 89 -1.75 -3.13 21.20
C VAL A 89 -0.95 -2.16 22.08
N ASN A 90 -0.81 -0.90 21.65
CA ASN A 90 -0.13 0.12 22.43
C ASN A 90 -0.89 0.46 23.72
N VAL A 91 -2.22 0.51 23.68
CA VAL A 91 -3.05 0.72 24.88
C VAL A 91 -3.03 -0.48 25.82
N LEU A 92 -2.89 -1.69 25.28
CA LEU A 92 -2.73 -2.91 26.08
C LEU A 92 -1.35 -3.02 26.77
N GLU A 93 -0.38 -2.17 26.39
CA GLU A 93 0.98 -2.14 26.95
C GLU A 93 1.71 -3.49 26.93
N ILE A 94 1.45 -4.34 25.92
CA ILE A 94 2.05 -5.67 25.86
C ILE A 94 3.52 -5.55 25.42
N THR A 95 4.44 -5.69 26.38
CA THR A 95 5.89 -5.53 26.18
C THR A 95 6.45 -6.39 25.04
N VAL A 96 5.96 -7.63 24.89
CA VAL A 96 6.39 -8.55 23.83
C VAL A 96 6.11 -8.00 22.42
N LEU A 97 5.08 -7.17 22.28
CA LEU A 97 4.67 -6.56 21.01
C LEU A 97 5.32 -5.20 20.75
N SER A 98 6.03 -4.61 21.71
CA SER A 98 6.63 -3.26 21.58
C SER A 98 7.68 -3.17 20.47
N ASN A 99 8.52 -4.20 20.33
CA ASN A 99 9.53 -4.24 19.26
C ASN A 99 8.87 -4.38 17.88
N PHE A 100 7.89 -5.29 17.77
CA PHE A 100 7.13 -5.48 16.54
C PHE A 100 6.38 -4.21 16.13
N LYS A 101 5.74 -3.52 17.09
CA LYS A 101 5.06 -2.23 16.89
C LYS A 101 5.99 -1.20 16.25
N ASN A 102 7.17 -0.99 16.83
CA ASN A 102 8.12 0.03 16.35
C ASN A 102 8.58 -0.25 14.92
N THR A 103 8.82 -1.52 14.61
CA THR A 103 9.10 -1.96 13.24
C THR A 103 7.93 -1.61 12.34
N VAL A 104 6.71 -2.09 12.63
CA VAL A 104 5.57 -1.90 11.73
C VAL A 104 5.25 -0.41 11.54
N VAL A 105 5.25 0.42 12.59
CA VAL A 105 5.00 1.88 12.48
C VAL A 105 6.03 2.57 11.59
N THR A 106 7.28 2.10 11.58
CA THR A 106 8.35 2.69 10.76
C THR A 106 8.30 2.21 9.31
N TYR A 107 7.91 0.96 9.07
CA TYR A 107 7.83 0.37 7.72
C TYR A 107 6.55 0.73 6.97
N LEU A 108 5.41 0.88 7.67
CA LEU A 108 4.12 1.09 7.05
C LEU A 108 4.06 2.35 6.15
N PRO A 109 4.55 3.54 6.59
CA PRO A 109 4.51 4.74 5.76
C PRO A 109 5.36 4.60 4.49
N SER A 110 6.54 4.00 4.61
CA SER A 110 7.45 3.73 3.48
C SER A 110 6.83 2.75 2.49
N PHE A 111 6.16 1.72 2.98
CA PHE A 111 5.43 0.77 2.14
C PHE A 111 4.32 1.46 1.34
N ILE A 112 3.53 2.32 2.00
CA ILE A 112 2.45 3.09 1.34
C ILE A 112 3.03 4.02 0.28
N ALA A 113 4.09 4.77 0.61
CA ALA A 113 4.74 5.66 -0.33
C ALA A 113 5.26 4.91 -1.57
N GLY A 114 5.92 3.78 -1.38
CA GLY A 114 6.39 2.95 -2.48
C GLY A 114 5.26 2.35 -3.32
N LEU A 115 4.15 1.94 -2.69
CA LEU A 115 2.96 1.51 -3.42
C LEU A 115 2.40 2.62 -4.32
N PHE A 116 2.29 3.86 -3.81
CA PHE A 116 1.87 5.01 -4.62
C PHE A 116 2.84 5.31 -5.77
N ILE A 117 4.15 5.23 -5.51
CA ILE A 117 5.18 5.39 -6.56
C ILE A 117 5.01 4.35 -7.66
N LEU A 118 4.80 3.08 -7.32
CA LEU A 118 4.56 2.04 -8.31
C LEU A 118 3.31 2.35 -9.14
N LEU A 119 2.19 2.63 -8.47
CA LEU A 119 0.92 2.90 -9.15
C LEU A 119 1.02 4.07 -10.13
N ILE A 120 1.51 5.21 -9.65
CA ILE A 120 1.63 6.43 -10.46
C ILE A 120 2.72 6.25 -11.51
N GLY A 121 3.86 5.66 -11.13
CA GLY A 121 4.99 5.45 -12.03
C GLY A 121 4.66 4.54 -13.20
N PHE A 122 3.89 3.46 -12.99
CA PHE A 122 3.47 2.59 -14.09
C PHE A 122 2.54 3.32 -15.06
N ILE A 123 1.61 4.13 -14.55
CA ILE A 123 0.73 4.96 -15.38
C ILE A 123 1.56 5.96 -16.20
N VAL A 124 2.53 6.64 -15.57
CA VAL A 124 3.41 7.60 -16.24
C VAL A 124 4.28 6.91 -17.29
N ALA A 125 4.84 5.74 -17.00
CA ALA A 125 5.66 4.97 -17.93
C ALA A 125 4.88 4.59 -19.20
N ASP A 126 3.60 4.20 -19.05
CA ASP A 126 2.74 3.93 -20.19
C ASP A 126 2.39 5.19 -20.98
N PHE A 127 2.07 6.28 -20.30
CA PHE A 127 1.79 7.56 -20.94
C PHE A 127 2.98 8.05 -21.78
N VAL A 128 4.20 7.98 -21.22
CA VAL A 128 5.43 8.36 -21.92
C VAL A 128 5.68 7.43 -23.12
N GLY A 129 5.50 6.12 -22.93
CA GLY A 129 5.61 5.16 -24.02
C GLY A 129 4.63 5.44 -25.17
N ASP A 130 3.38 5.79 -24.84
CA ASP A 130 2.34 6.11 -25.83
C ASP A 130 2.70 7.36 -26.62
N ALA A 131 3.17 8.40 -25.93
CA ALA A 131 3.61 9.65 -26.56
C ALA A 131 4.77 9.42 -27.54
N ILE A 132 5.76 8.61 -27.16
CA ILE A 132 6.89 8.27 -28.04
C ILE A 132 6.41 7.50 -29.27
N THR A 133 5.49 6.56 -29.10
CA THR A 133 4.90 5.83 -30.23
C THR A 133 4.17 6.78 -31.20
N GLN A 134 3.43 7.76 -30.68
CA GLN A 134 2.71 8.74 -31.51
C GLN A 134 3.66 9.61 -32.33
N VAL A 135 4.66 10.22 -31.66
CA VAL A 135 5.67 11.05 -32.33
C VAL A 135 6.46 10.26 -33.37
N GLY A 136 6.84 9.01 -33.06
CA GLY A 136 7.59 8.17 -33.98
C GLY A 136 6.80 7.78 -35.24
N LYS A 137 5.47 7.65 -35.14
CA LYS A 137 4.59 7.40 -36.29
C LYS A 137 4.52 8.62 -37.21
N GLU A 138 4.40 9.81 -36.65
CA GLU A 138 4.34 11.08 -37.41
C GLU A 138 5.67 11.39 -38.10
N ALA A 139 6.79 11.06 -37.46
CA ALA A 139 8.13 11.26 -38.02
C ALA A 139 8.56 10.18 -39.03
N HIS A 140 7.67 9.25 -39.41
CA HIS A 140 7.95 8.11 -40.31
C HIS A 140 9.18 7.27 -39.92
N ILE A 141 9.47 7.15 -38.62
CA ILE A 141 10.59 6.34 -38.13
C ILE A 141 10.20 4.87 -38.23
N GLU A 142 10.88 4.07 -39.05
CA GLU A 142 10.60 2.63 -39.21
C GLU A 142 10.61 1.85 -37.88
N TYR A 143 11.50 2.24 -36.95
CA TYR A 143 11.74 1.54 -35.69
C TYR A 143 10.97 2.11 -34.47
N HIS A 144 9.95 2.94 -34.68
CA HIS A 144 9.19 3.58 -33.59
C HIS A 144 8.59 2.58 -32.59
N ALA A 145 8.15 1.40 -33.05
CA ALA A 145 7.60 0.35 -32.20
C ALA A 145 8.65 -0.26 -31.25
N ILE A 146 9.86 -0.52 -31.75
CA ILE A 146 10.95 -1.09 -30.95
C ILE A 146 11.46 -0.07 -29.93
N LEU A 147 11.68 1.18 -30.36
CA LEU A 147 12.13 2.26 -29.48
C LEU A 147 11.17 2.51 -28.32
N SER A 148 9.87 2.64 -28.62
CA SER A 148 8.85 2.85 -27.57
C SER A 148 8.76 1.67 -26.60
N THR A 149 8.94 0.44 -27.08
CA THR A 149 8.97 -0.76 -26.23
C THR A 149 10.17 -0.75 -25.29
N ILE A 150 11.37 -0.41 -25.79
CA ILE A 150 12.59 -0.32 -24.97
C ILE A 150 12.41 0.76 -23.90
N VAL A 151 11.90 1.93 -24.27
CA VAL A 151 11.68 3.02 -23.31
C VAL A 151 10.69 2.61 -22.23
N ARG A 152 9.54 1.99 -22.59
CA ARG A 152 8.58 1.50 -21.59
C ARG A 152 9.21 0.50 -20.64
N PHE A 153 9.94 -0.48 -21.17
CA PHE A 153 10.59 -1.49 -20.36
C PHE A 153 11.58 -0.86 -19.36
N THR A 154 12.40 0.07 -19.82
CA THR A 154 13.33 0.82 -18.96
C THR A 154 12.59 1.63 -17.89
N LEU A 155 11.53 2.35 -18.26
CA LEU A 155 10.76 3.14 -17.31
C LEU A 155 10.07 2.27 -16.26
N TYR A 156 9.48 1.14 -16.66
CA TYR A 156 8.93 0.17 -15.74
C TYR A 156 9.97 -0.37 -14.78
N PHE A 157 11.16 -0.68 -15.27
CA PHE A 157 12.26 -1.15 -14.44
C PHE A 157 12.67 -0.07 -13.42
N VAL A 158 12.84 1.19 -13.85
CA VAL A 158 13.15 2.31 -12.96
C VAL A 158 12.06 2.53 -11.92
N VAL A 159 10.79 2.55 -12.33
CA VAL A 159 9.64 2.70 -11.42
C VAL A 159 9.60 1.56 -10.41
N LEU A 160 9.81 0.33 -10.86
CA LEU A 160 9.88 -0.85 -10.00
C LEU A 160 11.00 -0.68 -8.97
N LEU A 161 12.20 -0.31 -9.39
CA LEU A 161 13.34 -0.09 -8.49
C LEU A 161 13.05 1.00 -7.45
N ILE A 162 12.57 2.17 -7.87
CA ILE A 162 12.27 3.29 -6.97
C ILE A 162 11.16 2.89 -5.99
N GLY A 163 10.12 2.25 -6.48
CA GLY A 163 9.00 1.76 -5.66
C GLY A 163 9.48 0.77 -4.62
N LEU A 164 10.17 -0.31 -5.02
CA LEU A 164 10.69 -1.33 -4.11
C LEU A 164 11.70 -0.75 -3.11
N SER A 165 12.61 0.11 -3.57
CA SER A 165 13.57 0.81 -2.71
C SER A 165 12.85 1.67 -1.65
N THR A 166 11.80 2.40 -2.05
CA THR A 166 10.99 3.20 -1.13
C THR A 166 10.23 2.32 -0.13
N MET A 167 9.78 1.13 -0.54
CA MET A 167 9.17 0.13 0.35
C MET A 167 10.17 -0.47 1.35
N ARG A 168 11.46 -0.09 1.29
CA ARG A 168 12.58 -0.70 2.03
C ARG A 168 12.71 -2.20 1.77
N ILE A 169 12.30 -2.65 0.58
CA ILE A 169 12.60 -4.00 0.11
C ILE A 169 14.06 -3.97 -0.34
N ASP A 170 14.86 -4.94 0.11
CA ASP A 170 16.27 -5.04 -0.26
C ASP A 170 16.42 -5.24 -1.78
N VAL A 171 16.70 -4.13 -2.47
CA VAL A 171 17.04 -4.09 -3.90
C VAL A 171 18.55 -4.12 -4.13
N THR A 172 19.34 -4.44 -3.11
CA THR A 172 20.81 -4.54 -3.20
C THR A 172 21.25 -5.54 -4.26
N ILE A 173 20.46 -6.59 -4.51
CA ILE A 173 20.70 -7.56 -5.59
C ILE A 173 20.55 -6.92 -6.99
N LEU A 174 19.89 -5.76 -7.09
CA LEU A 174 19.71 -4.98 -8.31
C LEU A 174 20.67 -3.79 -8.40
N ASN A 175 21.47 -3.55 -7.35
CA ASN A 175 22.53 -2.55 -7.28
C ASN A 175 23.90 -3.25 -7.43
N ILE A 176 24.08 -3.91 -8.58
CA ILE A 176 25.34 -4.57 -8.97
C ILE A 176 26.15 -3.61 -9.83
#